data_AF-A0A1M2V8D2-F1
#
_entry.id   AF-A0A1M2V8D2-F1
#
_cell.length_a   1.000
_cell.length_b   1.000
_cell.length_c   1.000
_cell.angle_alpha   90.00
_cell.angle_beta   90.00
_cell.angle_gamma   90.00
#
_symmetry.space_group_name_H-M   'P 1'
#
loop_
_entity.id
_entity.type
_entity.pdbx_description
1 polymer ?
#
loop_
_entity_poly.entity_id
_entity_poly.type
_entity_poly.pdbx_seq_one_letter_code
_entity_poly.pdbx_strand_id
1 'polypeptide(L)'
;MDHAATLKYLLDLGAPPNMPDIVGYTALHHACNSNPRLELARILLEGGADPNQQDRFGSVPLMGAFQNDAVDLVDLLMEHGASLDIKDGDGDTPDEFFIKAGPYITAAVQKWKRRRAGERQPLDEKACSMCAKTDVELKFCAKCGSIWYCSKECQKTDWPRHKLDCVGFNAETTVTLKPHYEDIGRVLPTADVQRQKFGYPVPKQPKRNMRSVHVPNIRPGETKKMIIKVQVPFDMDLGVPQIEETGDLMVFDRKRSLVCRIRREDDPQGYLRISRVIRAKGVGGAKAYFSAEMERTDRLVVKVSEVLAEQTF
;
A
#
# COMPACT_ATOMS: atom_id res chain seq x y z
N MET A 1 -25.35 -13.74 -23.08
CA MET A 1 -25.04 -12.60 -23.97
C MET A 1 -23.63 -12.15 -23.64
N ASP A 2 -22.75 -12.08 -24.64
CA ASP A 2 -21.37 -11.63 -24.45
C ASP A 2 -21.33 -10.10 -24.53
N HIS A 3 -21.27 -9.46 -23.37
CA HIS A 3 -21.25 -8.00 -23.27
C HIS A 3 -19.95 -7.39 -23.80
N ALA A 4 -18.82 -8.10 -23.71
CA ALA A 4 -17.53 -7.62 -24.19
C ALA A 4 -17.49 -7.59 -25.73
N ALA A 5 -17.92 -8.69 -26.37
CA ALA A 5 -18.01 -8.75 -27.82
C ALA A 5 -18.99 -7.71 -28.38
N THR A 6 -20.14 -7.53 -27.71
CA THR A 6 -21.14 -6.53 -28.12
C THR A 6 -20.59 -5.11 -27.99
N LEU A 7 -19.93 -4.79 -26.87
CA LEU A 7 -19.34 -3.48 -26.64
C LEU A 7 -18.26 -3.14 -27.67
N LYS A 8 -17.36 -4.10 -27.95
CA LYS A 8 -16.32 -3.93 -28.96
C LYS A 8 -16.93 -3.65 -30.34
N TYR A 9 -17.94 -4.43 -30.74
CA TYR A 9 -18.66 -4.22 -32.00
C TYR A 9 -19.29 -2.83 -32.10
N LEU A 10 -19.89 -2.32 -31.02
CA LEU A 10 -20.49 -0.98 -31.01
C LEU A 10 -19.41 0.12 -31.16
N LEU A 11 -18.27 -0.01 -30.48
CA LEU A 11 -17.16 0.93 -30.60
C LEU A 11 -16.56 0.91 -32.01
N ASP A 12 -16.41 -0.28 -32.62
CA ASP A 12 -15.92 -0.44 -33.99
C ASP A 12 -16.87 0.21 -35.02
N LEU A 13 -18.17 0.31 -34.72
CA LEU A 13 -19.15 1.06 -35.52
C LEU A 13 -19.17 2.57 -35.24
N GLY A 14 -18.30 3.07 -34.35
CA GLY A 14 -18.18 4.49 -34.03
C GLY A 14 -19.11 4.96 -32.91
N ALA A 15 -19.63 4.07 -32.06
CA ALA A 15 -20.34 4.48 -30.86
C ALA A 15 -19.44 5.36 -29.97
N PRO A 16 -19.89 6.54 -29.52
CA PRO A 16 -19.06 7.45 -28.72
C PRO A 16 -18.80 6.86 -27.32
N PRO A 17 -17.53 6.61 -26.93
CA PRO A 17 -17.20 5.94 -25.66
C PRO A 17 -17.49 6.81 -24.43
N ASN A 18 -17.56 8.13 -24.61
CA ASN A 18 -17.73 9.12 -23.55
C ASN A 18 -19.15 9.67 -23.43
N MET A 19 -20.15 9.04 -24.06
CA MET A 19 -21.52 9.51 -23.98
C MET A 19 -22.07 9.34 -22.55
N PRO A 20 -22.42 10.43 -21.84
CA PRO A 20 -23.00 10.33 -20.51
C PRO A 20 -24.48 9.97 -20.56
N ASP A 21 -24.96 9.30 -19.52
CA ASP A 21 -26.37 9.16 -19.23
C ASP A 21 -26.95 10.39 -18.51
N ILE A 22 -28.19 10.28 -18.02
CA ILE A 22 -28.91 11.38 -17.37
C ILE A 22 -28.29 11.84 -16.03
N VAL A 23 -27.36 11.09 -15.44
CA VAL A 23 -26.62 11.50 -14.23
C VAL A 23 -25.17 11.88 -14.53
N GLY A 24 -24.77 11.86 -15.80
CA GLY A 24 -23.41 12.17 -16.22
C GLY A 24 -22.49 10.95 -16.26
N TYR A 25 -22.97 9.75 -15.96
CA TYR A 25 -22.14 8.55 -15.99
C TYR A 25 -21.88 8.12 -17.43
N THR A 26 -20.61 7.96 -17.78
CA THR A 26 -20.20 7.29 -19.02
C THR A 26 -20.23 5.77 -18.85
N ALA A 27 -20.08 5.03 -19.95
CA ALA A 27 -19.91 3.58 -19.88
C ALA A 27 -18.73 3.17 -18.98
N LEU A 28 -17.68 4.00 -18.88
CA LEU A 28 -16.52 3.72 -18.02
C LEU A 28 -16.87 3.90 -16.53
N HIS A 29 -17.65 4.91 -16.16
CA HIS A 29 -18.20 5.03 -14.79
C HIS A 29 -18.97 3.77 -14.41
N HIS A 30 -19.85 3.29 -15.27
CA HIS A 30 -20.61 2.06 -15.03
C HIS A 30 -19.73 0.82 -14.91
N ALA A 31 -18.64 0.73 -15.70
CA ALA A 31 -17.68 -0.37 -15.60
C ALA A 31 -16.86 -0.33 -14.29
N CYS A 32 -16.70 0.83 -13.66
CA CYS A 32 -15.93 1.01 -12.42
C CYS A 32 -16.77 1.06 -11.14
N ASN A 33 -18.07 1.35 -11.26
CA ASN A 33 -19.02 1.43 -10.15
C ASN A 33 -19.61 0.05 -9.79
N SER A 34 -20.84 0.05 -9.24
CA SER A 34 -21.58 -1.12 -8.77
C SER A 34 -21.40 -2.34 -9.70
N ASN A 35 -20.76 -3.38 -9.19
CA ASN A 35 -20.31 -4.58 -9.92
C ASN A 35 -19.21 -4.28 -10.98
N PRO A 36 -17.98 -3.97 -10.53
CA PRO A 36 -16.91 -3.55 -11.42
C PRO A 36 -16.52 -4.62 -12.45
N ARG A 37 -16.31 -4.21 -13.70
CA ARG A 37 -16.05 -5.10 -14.84
C ARG A 37 -14.75 -4.72 -15.55
N LEU A 38 -13.65 -5.32 -15.10
CA LEU A 38 -12.29 -5.05 -15.61
C LEU A 38 -12.18 -5.15 -17.13
N GLU A 39 -12.76 -6.19 -17.74
CA GLU A 39 -12.69 -6.41 -19.19
C GLU A 39 -13.42 -5.31 -19.97
N LEU A 40 -14.60 -4.87 -19.52
CA LEU A 40 -15.33 -3.79 -20.19
C LEU A 40 -14.61 -2.46 -20.05
N ALA A 41 -14.06 -2.15 -18.87
CA ALA A 41 -13.26 -0.94 -18.65
C ALA A 41 -12.05 -0.92 -19.58
N ARG A 42 -11.37 -2.06 -19.77
CA ARG A 42 -10.24 -2.18 -20.70
C ARG A 42 -10.66 -1.89 -22.14
N ILE A 43 -11.73 -2.51 -22.62
CA ILE A 43 -12.27 -2.28 -23.96
C ILE A 43 -12.62 -0.80 -24.17
N LEU A 44 -13.24 -0.16 -23.16
CA LEU A 44 -13.61 1.26 -23.23
C LEU A 44 -12.38 2.17 -23.31
N LEU A 45 -11.38 1.94 -22.47
CA LEU A 45 -10.15 2.73 -22.45
C LEU A 45 -9.32 2.55 -23.73
N GLU A 46 -9.23 1.32 -24.25
CA GLU A 46 -8.63 1.04 -25.56
C GLU A 46 -9.43 1.68 -26.70
N GLY A 47 -10.75 1.79 -26.54
CA GLY A 47 -11.67 2.48 -27.45
C GLY A 47 -11.72 4.00 -27.29
N GLY A 48 -10.85 4.61 -26.47
CA GLY A 48 -10.76 6.06 -26.31
C GLY A 48 -11.70 6.69 -25.27
N ALA A 49 -12.23 5.90 -24.33
CA ALA A 49 -12.90 6.45 -23.17
C ALA A 49 -11.93 7.30 -22.33
N ASP A 50 -12.39 8.46 -21.88
CA ASP A 50 -11.63 9.37 -21.03
C ASP A 50 -11.73 8.90 -19.56
N PRO A 51 -10.62 8.48 -18.92
CA PRO A 51 -10.62 8.07 -17.52
C PRO A 51 -10.86 9.23 -16.53
N ASN A 52 -10.89 10.47 -17.02
CA ASN A 52 -11.04 11.69 -16.24
C ASN A 52 -12.39 12.39 -16.44
N GLN A 53 -13.29 11.80 -17.23
CA GLN A 53 -14.62 12.37 -17.43
C GLN A 53 -15.33 12.49 -16.09
N GLN A 54 -15.85 13.69 -15.78
CA GLN A 54 -16.63 13.92 -14.58
C GLN A 54 -18.12 13.67 -14.84
N ASP A 55 -18.79 13.05 -13.88
CA ASP A 55 -20.25 13.00 -13.82
C ASP A 55 -20.86 14.35 -13.33
N ARG A 56 -22.17 14.40 -13.13
CA ARG A 56 -22.85 15.63 -12.66
C ARG A 56 -22.49 16.05 -11.23
N PHE A 57 -21.89 15.16 -10.45
CA PHE A 57 -21.40 15.40 -9.09
C PHE A 57 -19.90 15.67 -9.08
N GLY A 58 -19.25 15.76 -10.25
CA GLY A 58 -17.81 15.95 -10.36
C GLY A 58 -16.97 14.70 -10.10
N SER A 59 -17.59 13.55 -9.85
CA SER A 59 -16.86 12.30 -9.59
C SER A 59 -16.29 11.73 -10.89
N VAL A 60 -15.11 11.11 -10.78
CA VAL A 60 -14.42 10.44 -11.90
C VAL A 60 -14.49 8.91 -11.76
N PRO A 61 -14.34 8.13 -12.84
CA PRO A 61 -14.42 6.66 -12.79
C PRO A 61 -13.52 6.00 -11.75
N LEU A 62 -12.34 6.58 -11.48
CA LEU A 62 -11.38 6.09 -10.48
C LEU A 62 -11.97 6.01 -9.06
N MET A 63 -12.88 6.93 -8.70
CA MET A 63 -13.54 6.92 -7.39
C MET A 63 -14.42 5.68 -7.20
N GLY A 64 -15.09 5.23 -8.26
CA GLY A 64 -15.84 3.97 -8.26
C GLY A 64 -14.95 2.76 -7.95
N ALA A 65 -13.76 2.71 -8.56
CA ALA A 65 -12.79 1.65 -8.31
C ALA A 65 -12.27 1.66 -6.86
N PHE A 66 -12.06 2.85 -6.27
CA PHE A 66 -11.70 3.00 -4.85
C PHE A 66 -12.78 2.47 -3.91
N GLN A 67 -14.03 2.87 -4.13
CA GLN A 67 -15.17 2.46 -3.30
C GLN A 67 -15.40 0.94 -3.35
N ASN A 68 -15.12 0.32 -4.49
CA ASN A 68 -15.29 -1.12 -4.70
C ASN A 68 -14.05 -1.97 -4.35
N ASP A 69 -12.96 -1.38 -3.85
CA ASP A 69 -11.69 -2.08 -3.59
C ASP A 69 -11.16 -2.82 -4.85
N ALA A 70 -11.43 -2.26 -6.03
CA ALA A 70 -11.14 -2.87 -7.33
C ALA A 70 -9.73 -2.49 -7.81
N VAL A 71 -8.71 -3.10 -7.20
CA VAL A 71 -7.29 -2.79 -7.42
C VAL A 71 -6.89 -2.90 -8.89
N ASP A 72 -7.35 -3.94 -9.60
CA ASP A 72 -7.01 -4.14 -11.01
C ASP A 72 -7.58 -3.01 -11.90
N LEU A 73 -8.73 -2.44 -11.53
CA LEU A 73 -9.30 -1.29 -12.21
C LEU A 73 -8.55 0.00 -11.87
N VAL A 74 -8.08 0.16 -10.63
CA VAL A 74 -7.19 1.29 -10.28
C VAL A 74 -5.93 1.22 -11.12
N ASP A 75 -5.29 0.06 -11.21
CA ASP A 75 -4.10 -0.12 -12.02
C ASP A 75 -4.36 0.21 -13.49
N LEU A 76 -5.46 -0.31 -14.06
CA LEU A 76 -5.84 -0.04 -15.44
C LEU A 76 -6.14 1.45 -15.70
N LEU A 77 -6.92 2.10 -14.85
CA LEU A 77 -7.27 3.52 -15.00
C LEU A 77 -6.03 4.41 -14.88
N MET A 78 -5.15 4.13 -13.91
CA MET A 78 -3.91 4.87 -13.73
C MET A 78 -2.92 4.66 -14.89
N GLU A 79 -2.92 3.47 -15.50
CA GLU A 79 -2.17 3.16 -16.74
C GLU A 79 -2.63 4.04 -17.91
N HIS A 80 -3.93 4.26 -18.02
CA HIS A 80 -4.53 5.12 -19.05
C HIS A 80 -4.59 6.61 -18.67
N GLY A 81 -3.92 7.04 -17.60
CA GLY A 81 -3.76 8.46 -17.29
C GLY A 81 -4.87 9.06 -16.42
N ALA A 82 -5.58 8.25 -15.63
CA ALA A 82 -6.48 8.79 -14.60
C ALA A 82 -5.72 9.74 -13.65
N SER A 83 -6.32 10.91 -13.42
CA SER A 83 -5.78 11.96 -12.55
C SER A 83 -6.25 11.75 -11.11
N LEU A 84 -5.38 12.11 -10.17
CA LEU A 84 -5.70 12.12 -8.74
C LEU A 84 -6.12 13.51 -8.24
N ASP A 85 -6.02 14.54 -9.08
CA ASP A 85 -6.14 15.94 -8.68
C ASP A 85 -7.49 16.58 -9.09
N ILE A 86 -8.38 15.80 -9.71
CA ILE A 86 -9.69 16.29 -10.15
C ILE A 86 -10.62 16.39 -8.95
N LYS A 87 -11.13 17.60 -8.71
CA LYS A 87 -12.06 17.88 -7.63
C LYS A 87 -13.48 17.49 -8.01
N ASP A 88 -14.16 16.81 -7.11
CA ASP A 88 -15.59 16.58 -7.20
C ASP A 88 -16.40 17.83 -6.78
N GLY A 89 -17.72 17.69 -6.73
CA GLY A 89 -18.65 18.76 -6.35
C GLY A 89 -18.51 19.24 -4.90
N ASP A 90 -17.94 18.43 -4.01
CA ASP A 90 -17.64 18.78 -2.61
C ASP A 90 -16.22 19.37 -2.47
N GLY A 91 -15.44 19.35 -3.54
CA GLY A 91 -14.07 19.87 -3.60
C GLY A 91 -13.00 18.86 -3.22
N ASP A 92 -13.39 17.61 -2.94
CA ASP A 92 -12.49 16.50 -2.60
C ASP A 92 -11.85 15.92 -3.87
N THR A 93 -10.63 15.42 -3.75
CA THR A 93 -9.89 14.77 -4.83
C THR A 93 -9.67 13.27 -4.58
N PRO A 94 -9.47 12.45 -5.61
CA PRO A 94 -9.02 11.08 -5.43
C PRO A 94 -7.74 10.96 -4.57
N ASP A 95 -6.81 11.92 -4.65
CA ASP A 95 -5.60 11.95 -3.82
C ASP A 95 -5.89 12.08 -2.31
N GLU A 96 -6.95 12.79 -1.93
CA GLU A 96 -7.35 12.95 -0.53
C GLU A 96 -8.12 11.73 0.00
N PHE A 97 -8.70 10.92 -0.90
CA PHE A 97 -9.55 9.80 -0.53
C PHE A 97 -8.82 8.44 -0.49
N PHE A 98 -7.86 8.18 -1.38
CA PHE A 98 -7.35 6.81 -1.63
C PHE A 98 -6.78 6.10 -0.38
N ILE A 99 -6.25 6.85 0.60
CA ILE A 99 -5.77 6.27 1.87
C ILE A 99 -6.94 5.66 2.66
N LYS A 100 -8.11 6.30 2.63
CA LYS A 100 -9.35 5.87 3.29
C LYS A 100 -9.97 4.66 2.60
N ALA A 101 -9.68 4.45 1.31
CA ALA A 101 -10.19 3.33 0.52
C ALA A 101 -9.59 1.96 0.92
N GLY A 102 -8.46 1.94 1.61
CA GLY A 102 -7.86 0.73 2.16
C GLY A 102 -6.42 0.46 1.72
N PRO A 103 -5.76 -0.54 2.32
CA PRO A 103 -4.33 -0.78 2.12
C PRO A 103 -3.99 -1.20 0.69
N TYR A 104 -4.90 -1.90 -0.01
CA TYR A 104 -4.68 -2.35 -1.38
C TYR A 104 -4.72 -1.16 -2.36
N ILE A 105 -5.76 -0.34 -2.28
CA ILE A 105 -5.87 0.90 -3.05
C ILE A 105 -4.72 1.86 -2.71
N THR A 106 -4.38 2.01 -1.42
CA THR A 106 -3.20 2.80 -0.97
C THR A 106 -1.93 2.36 -1.69
N ALA A 107 -1.65 1.06 -1.71
CA ALA A 107 -0.43 0.54 -2.33
C ALA A 107 -0.44 0.73 -3.85
N ALA A 108 -1.57 0.50 -4.53
CA ALA A 108 -1.71 0.70 -5.96
C ALA A 108 -1.47 2.17 -6.35
N VAL A 109 -2.16 3.10 -5.70
CA VAL A 109 -2.04 4.54 -6.00
C VAL A 109 -0.62 5.04 -5.72
N GLN A 110 -0.01 4.69 -4.59
CA GLN A 110 1.36 5.11 -4.26
C GLN A 110 2.40 4.55 -5.23
N LYS A 111 2.25 3.29 -5.65
CA LYS A 111 3.05 2.69 -6.74
C LYS A 111 2.97 3.54 -8.01
N TRP A 112 1.78 3.99 -8.41
CA TRP A 112 1.62 4.85 -9.57
C TRP A 112 2.16 6.26 -9.38
N LYS A 113 2.02 6.88 -8.20
CA LYS A 113 2.63 8.18 -7.89
C LYS A 113 4.14 8.12 -8.06
N ARG A 114 4.80 7.10 -7.50
CA ARG A 114 6.24 6.87 -7.70
C ARG A 114 6.60 6.64 -9.16
N ARG A 115 5.88 5.75 -9.85
CA ARG A 115 6.13 5.43 -11.27
C ARG A 115 6.06 6.68 -12.14
N ARG A 116 5.05 7.55 -11.92
CA ARG A 116 4.89 8.82 -12.65
C ARG A 116 5.97 9.85 -12.30
N ALA A 117 6.48 9.83 -11.07
CA ALA A 117 7.61 10.66 -10.63
C ALA A 117 8.98 10.12 -11.10
N GLY A 118 9.04 8.92 -11.70
CA GLY A 118 10.30 8.24 -12.04
C GLY A 118 11.05 7.69 -10.81
N GLU A 119 10.40 7.67 -9.66
CA GLU A 119 10.95 7.13 -8.42
C GLU A 119 10.83 5.62 -8.37
N ARG A 120 11.78 4.96 -7.71
CA ARG A 120 11.73 3.53 -7.41
C ARG A 120 11.99 3.33 -5.93
N GLN A 121 11.16 2.50 -5.30
CA GLN A 121 11.42 2.02 -3.95
C GLN A 121 11.65 0.50 -3.95
N PRO A 122 12.45 -0.02 -3.01
CA PRO A 122 12.58 -1.46 -2.86
C PRO A 122 11.22 -2.08 -2.56
N LEU A 123 10.98 -3.26 -3.14
CA LEU A 123 9.73 -4.01 -3.03
C LEU A 123 8.51 -3.36 -3.68
N ASP A 124 8.69 -2.45 -4.64
CA ASP A 124 7.58 -1.92 -5.46
C ASP A 124 6.84 -3.03 -6.21
N GLU A 125 7.58 -4.06 -6.64
CA GLU A 125 7.07 -5.25 -7.29
C GLU A 125 7.56 -6.52 -6.60
N LYS A 126 6.68 -7.53 -6.55
CA LYS A 126 7.02 -8.87 -6.09
C LYS A 126 7.69 -9.69 -7.19
N ALA A 127 8.87 -9.24 -7.60
CA ALA A 127 9.61 -9.82 -8.71
C ALA A 127 11.07 -10.10 -8.33
N CYS A 128 11.69 -11.04 -9.02
CA CYS A 128 13.14 -11.18 -8.98
C CYS A 128 13.80 -9.96 -9.63
N SER A 129 14.74 -9.31 -8.92
CA SER A 129 15.45 -8.12 -9.42
C SER A 129 16.33 -8.37 -10.65
N MET A 130 16.57 -9.62 -11.03
CA MET A 130 17.37 -9.97 -12.21
C MET A 130 16.49 -10.39 -13.39
N CYS A 131 15.57 -11.34 -13.18
CA CYS A 131 14.81 -11.96 -14.27
C CYS A 131 13.32 -11.58 -14.28
N ALA A 132 12.89 -10.69 -13.39
CA ALA A 132 11.50 -10.22 -13.23
C ALA A 132 10.44 -11.30 -12.94
N LYS A 133 10.80 -12.57 -12.72
CA LYS A 133 9.85 -13.62 -12.33
C LYS A 133 9.11 -13.26 -11.04
N THR A 134 7.80 -13.44 -11.04
CA THR A 134 6.88 -13.11 -9.94
C THR A 134 6.19 -14.34 -9.34
N ASP A 135 6.18 -15.45 -10.08
CA ASP A 135 5.46 -16.70 -9.82
C ASP A 135 6.33 -17.77 -9.12
N VAL A 136 7.42 -17.34 -8.48
CA VAL A 136 8.42 -18.20 -7.84
C VAL A 136 8.66 -17.78 -6.40
N GLU A 137 9.22 -18.69 -5.60
CA GLU A 137 9.70 -18.33 -4.26
C GLU A 137 10.86 -17.32 -4.38
N LEU A 138 10.70 -16.17 -3.73
CA LEU A 138 11.70 -15.11 -3.70
C LEU A 138 12.37 -15.06 -2.34
N LYS A 139 13.69 -14.92 -2.34
CA LYS A 139 14.50 -14.76 -1.13
C LYS A 139 15.15 -13.39 -1.13
N PHE A 140 15.22 -12.78 0.05
CA PHE A 140 15.90 -11.51 0.24
C PHE A 140 17.41 -11.65 0.04
N CYS A 141 18.04 -10.60 -0.48
CA CYS A 141 19.47 -10.39 -0.30
C CYS A 141 19.81 -10.44 1.19
N ALA A 142 20.67 -11.37 1.59
CA ALA A 142 21.02 -11.59 2.99
C ALA A 142 21.67 -10.35 3.66
N LYS A 143 22.33 -9.50 2.87
CA LYS A 143 23.01 -8.28 3.34
C LYS A 143 22.04 -7.13 3.58
N CYS A 144 21.29 -6.71 2.56
CA CYS A 144 20.44 -5.51 2.68
C CYS A 144 19.02 -5.79 3.15
N GLY A 145 18.48 -6.99 2.91
CA GLY A 145 17.11 -7.34 3.26
C GLY A 145 16.02 -6.65 2.43
N SER A 146 16.35 -6.03 1.28
CA SER A 146 15.41 -5.16 0.54
C SER A 146 15.22 -5.53 -0.94
N ILE A 147 16.04 -6.44 -1.47
CA ILE A 147 16.00 -6.90 -2.87
C ILE A 147 15.69 -8.40 -2.92
N TRP A 148 14.90 -8.80 -3.91
CA TRP A 148 14.42 -10.18 -4.09
C TRP A 148 15.11 -10.90 -5.25
N TYR A 149 15.46 -12.16 -5.00
CA TYR A 149 16.01 -13.06 -6.00
C TYR A 149 15.29 -14.40 -5.97
N CYS A 150 14.99 -14.97 -7.13
CA CYS A 150 14.42 -16.30 -7.24
C CYS A 150 15.48 -17.41 -7.07
N SER A 151 16.76 -17.08 -7.23
CA SER A 151 17.86 -18.04 -7.13
C SER A 151 19.18 -17.37 -6.77
N LYS A 152 20.17 -18.16 -6.32
CA LYS A 152 21.52 -17.68 -6.04
C LYS A 152 22.23 -17.22 -7.32
N GLU A 153 21.89 -17.84 -8.45
CA GLU A 153 22.41 -17.53 -9.77
C GLU A 153 21.95 -16.14 -10.20
N CYS A 154 20.65 -15.84 -10.08
CA CYS A 154 20.13 -14.50 -10.34
C CYS A 154 20.78 -13.44 -9.46
N GLN A 155 21.00 -13.74 -8.18
CA GLN A 155 21.70 -12.83 -7.28
C GLN A 155 23.15 -12.61 -7.71
N LYS A 156 23.88 -13.66 -8.08
CA LYS A 156 25.28 -13.56 -8.55
C LYS A 156 25.37 -12.73 -9.83
N THR A 157 24.47 -12.93 -10.77
CA THR A 157 24.42 -12.18 -12.03
C THR A 157 24.13 -10.70 -11.82
N ASP A 158 23.20 -10.38 -10.91
CA ASP A 158 22.83 -8.98 -10.60
C ASP A 158 23.83 -8.30 -9.65
N TRP A 159 24.68 -9.07 -8.95
CA TRP A 159 25.56 -8.57 -7.90
C TRP A 159 26.46 -7.39 -8.32
N PRO A 160 27.07 -7.34 -9.52
CA PRO A 160 27.88 -6.21 -9.94
C PRO A 160 27.14 -4.87 -9.90
N ARG A 161 25.84 -4.86 -10.22
CA ARG A 161 24.95 -3.70 -10.16
C ARG A 161 24.46 -3.49 -8.73
N HIS A 162 23.90 -4.52 -8.11
CA HIS A 162 23.27 -4.41 -6.79
C HIS A 162 24.25 -3.98 -5.69
N LYS A 163 25.50 -4.45 -5.72
CA LYS A 163 26.48 -4.19 -4.65
C LYS A 163 26.79 -2.70 -4.44
N LEU A 164 26.59 -1.87 -5.48
CA LEU A 164 26.85 -0.43 -5.44
C LEU A 164 25.92 0.29 -4.45
N ASP A 165 24.67 -0.16 -4.37
CA ASP A 165 23.63 0.43 -3.52
C ASP A 165 23.20 -0.52 -2.37
N CYS A 166 23.92 -1.63 -2.18
CA CYS A 166 23.58 -2.66 -1.20
C CYS A 166 24.00 -2.24 0.22
N VAL A 167 23.13 -1.49 0.89
CA VAL A 167 23.30 -1.03 2.28
C VAL A 167 22.82 -2.11 3.25
N GLY A 168 23.68 -2.57 4.17
CA GLY A 168 23.36 -3.58 5.16
C GLY A 168 22.84 -3.02 6.49
N PHE A 169 22.59 -3.91 7.46
CA PHE A 169 22.25 -3.57 8.83
C PHE A 169 23.52 -3.19 9.61
N ASN A 170 23.60 -1.96 10.10
CA ASN A 170 24.68 -1.45 10.96
C ASN A 170 24.17 -0.29 11.84
N ALA A 171 25.04 0.26 12.70
CA ALA A 171 24.67 1.32 13.65
C ALA A 171 24.16 2.62 12.97
N GLU A 172 24.67 2.95 11.78
CA GLU A 172 24.27 4.14 11.03
C GLU A 172 22.96 3.93 10.28
N THR A 173 22.64 2.70 9.87
CA THR A 173 21.50 2.40 8.99
C THR A 173 20.28 1.89 9.75
N THR A 174 20.46 1.50 11.01
CA THR A 174 19.42 0.87 11.84
C THR A 174 19.17 1.61 13.14
N VAL A 175 18.00 1.35 13.72
CA VAL A 175 17.64 1.67 15.10
C VAL A 175 17.27 0.39 15.81
N THR A 176 17.68 0.24 17.06
CA THR A 176 17.24 -0.88 17.91
C THR A 176 16.13 -0.37 18.80
N LEU A 177 14.96 -1.01 18.74
CA LEU A 177 13.78 -0.65 19.51
C LEU A 177 13.41 -1.79 20.45
N LYS A 178 12.78 -1.45 21.57
CA LYS A 178 12.28 -2.40 22.57
C LYS A 178 10.77 -2.61 22.39
N PRO A 179 10.33 -3.79 21.89
CA PRO A 179 8.91 -4.13 21.81
C PRO A 179 8.23 -4.24 23.17
N HIS A 180 7.01 -3.72 23.24
CA HIS A 180 6.07 -3.93 24.36
C HIS A 180 4.83 -4.66 23.90
N TYR A 181 4.36 -5.60 24.72
CA TYR A 181 3.27 -6.52 24.38
C TYR A 181 2.11 -6.42 25.37
N GLU A 182 1.81 -5.22 25.82
CA GLU A 182 0.62 -4.95 26.63
C GLU A 182 -0.63 -4.92 25.75
N ASP A 183 -1.75 -5.40 26.27
CA ASP A 183 -3.00 -5.47 25.52
C ASP A 183 -3.46 -4.08 25.07
N ILE A 184 -3.63 -3.92 23.75
CA ILE A 184 -4.14 -2.72 23.09
C ILE A 184 -5.62 -2.83 22.73
N GLY A 185 -6.29 -3.89 23.17
CA GLY A 185 -7.66 -4.19 22.80
C GLY A 185 -7.81 -4.59 21.33
N ARG A 186 -9.06 -4.58 20.86
CA ARG A 186 -9.37 -4.98 19.48
C ARG A 186 -9.02 -3.87 18.50
N VAL A 187 -8.05 -4.13 17.63
CA VAL A 187 -7.70 -3.21 16.53
C VAL A 187 -8.66 -3.43 15.36
N LEU A 188 -9.32 -2.36 14.92
CA LEU A 188 -10.16 -2.35 13.72
C LEU A 188 -9.46 -1.58 12.58
N PRO A 189 -9.44 -2.08 11.34
CA PRO A 189 -8.92 -1.32 10.21
C PRO A 189 -9.77 -0.07 9.94
N THR A 190 -9.14 1.09 9.79
CA THR A 190 -9.83 2.36 9.47
C THR A 190 -10.68 2.25 8.20
N ALA A 191 -10.19 1.52 7.19
CA ALA A 191 -10.92 1.27 5.96
C ALA A 191 -12.21 0.47 6.19
N ASP A 192 -12.19 -0.52 7.08
CA ASP A 192 -13.39 -1.30 7.41
C ASP A 192 -14.42 -0.41 8.11
N VAL A 193 -13.98 0.43 9.06
CA VAL A 193 -14.85 1.40 9.75
C VAL A 193 -15.48 2.38 8.75
N GLN A 194 -14.66 2.91 7.82
CA GLN A 194 -15.15 3.84 6.81
C GLN A 194 -16.15 3.19 5.85
N ARG A 195 -15.85 1.95 5.41
CA ARG A 195 -16.76 1.17 4.54
C ARG A 195 -18.08 0.90 5.24
N GLN A 196 -18.07 0.54 6.52
CA GLN A 196 -19.28 0.38 7.32
C GLN A 196 -20.08 1.68 7.41
N LYS A 197 -19.41 2.81 7.69
CA LYS A 197 -20.04 4.13 7.77
C LYS A 197 -20.78 4.51 6.49
N PHE A 198 -20.24 4.15 5.32
CA PHE A 198 -20.85 4.43 4.02
C PHE A 198 -21.71 3.29 3.47
N GLY A 199 -21.93 2.21 4.23
CA GLY A 199 -22.72 1.06 3.77
C GLY A 199 -22.06 0.24 2.66
N TYR A 200 -20.75 0.40 2.43
CA TYR A 200 -20.01 -0.42 1.47
C TYR A 200 -19.73 -1.83 2.01
N PRO A 201 -19.69 -2.86 1.15
CA PRO A 201 -19.35 -4.22 1.57
C PRO A 201 -17.97 -4.25 2.24
N VAL A 202 -17.86 -4.81 3.45
CA VAL A 202 -16.57 -4.99 4.13
C VAL A 202 -16.01 -6.36 3.79
N PRO A 203 -14.83 -6.47 3.14
CA PRO A 203 -14.22 -7.75 2.85
C PRO A 203 -13.98 -8.54 4.13
N LYS A 204 -14.25 -9.85 4.11
CA LYS A 204 -14.02 -10.70 5.29
C LYS A 204 -12.52 -10.84 5.55
N GLN A 205 -12.03 -10.15 6.56
CA GLN A 205 -10.62 -10.24 6.95
C GLN A 205 -10.34 -11.49 7.79
N PRO A 206 -9.12 -12.08 7.70
CA PRO A 206 -8.68 -13.11 8.61
C PRO A 206 -8.73 -12.63 10.08
N LYS A 207 -9.22 -13.46 11.00
CA LYS A 207 -9.34 -13.11 12.44
C LYS A 207 -8.03 -12.59 13.05
N ARG A 208 -6.88 -13.08 12.58
CA ARG A 208 -5.54 -12.63 13.02
C ARG A 208 -5.30 -11.13 12.82
N ASN A 209 -5.97 -10.49 11.85
CA ASN A 209 -5.82 -9.05 11.58
C ASN A 209 -6.41 -8.18 12.71
N MET A 210 -7.27 -8.76 13.56
CA MET A 210 -7.88 -8.10 14.71
C MET A 210 -7.16 -8.41 16.03
N ARG A 211 -6.05 -9.14 15.99
CA ARG A 211 -5.28 -9.47 17.20
C ARG A 211 -4.67 -8.20 17.80
N SER A 212 -4.77 -8.09 19.12
CA SER A 212 -4.21 -7.01 19.94
C SER A 212 -2.68 -6.98 19.87
N VAL A 213 -2.01 -7.91 20.55
CA VAL A 213 -0.55 -8.05 20.57
C VAL A 213 -0.14 -9.48 20.26
N HIS A 214 1.08 -9.66 19.78
CA HIS A 214 1.67 -10.97 19.57
C HIS A 214 3.18 -10.95 19.66
N VAL A 215 3.68 -11.77 20.57
CA VAL A 215 5.12 -12.03 20.72
C VAL A 215 5.53 -13.04 19.66
N PRO A 216 6.52 -12.75 18.80
CA PRO A 216 7.04 -13.72 17.86
C PRO A 216 7.76 -14.84 18.63
N ASN A 217 7.54 -16.08 18.20
CA ASN A 217 8.32 -17.22 18.70
C ASN A 217 9.75 -17.14 18.13
N ILE A 218 10.79 -17.00 18.94
CA ILE A 218 12.19 -16.90 18.49
C ILE A 218 13.00 -17.95 19.26
N ARG A 219 13.70 -18.84 18.54
CA ARG A 219 14.57 -19.83 19.20
C ARG A 219 15.86 -19.17 19.70
N PRO A 220 16.49 -19.68 20.76
CA PRO A 220 17.80 -19.20 21.19
C PRO A 220 18.81 -19.22 20.03
N GLY A 221 19.45 -18.08 19.77
CA GLY A 221 20.42 -17.90 18.68
C GLY A 221 19.81 -17.71 17.27
N GLU A 222 18.48 -17.70 17.14
CA GLU A 222 17.79 -17.41 15.87
C GLU A 222 17.53 -15.90 15.72
N THR A 223 17.86 -15.36 14.55
CA THR A 223 17.41 -14.01 14.15
C THR A 223 16.33 -14.13 13.10
N LYS A 224 15.13 -13.61 13.39
CA LYS A 224 14.02 -13.62 12.44
C LYS A 224 13.99 -12.35 11.60
N LYS A 225 14.20 -12.50 10.30
CA LYS A 225 14.04 -11.40 9.32
C LYS A 225 12.58 -11.24 8.93
N MET A 226 12.12 -10.00 8.83
CA MET A 226 10.74 -9.68 8.49
C MET A 226 10.61 -8.30 7.85
N ILE A 227 9.47 -8.07 7.20
CA ILE A 227 9.02 -6.72 6.86
C ILE A 227 7.98 -6.33 7.90
N ILE A 228 8.16 -5.17 8.50
CA ILE A 228 7.23 -4.60 9.46
C ILE A 228 6.61 -3.33 8.88
N LYS A 229 5.38 -3.05 9.30
CA LYS A 229 4.76 -1.74 9.22
C LYS A 229 4.94 -1.09 10.59
N VAL A 230 5.39 0.15 10.58
CA VAL A 230 5.43 1.01 11.76
C VAL A 230 4.47 2.16 11.53
N GLN A 231 3.57 2.39 12.48
CA GLN A 231 2.56 3.43 12.44
C GLN A 231 2.76 4.37 13.62
N VAL A 232 2.83 5.67 13.35
CA VAL A 232 2.86 6.70 14.39
C VAL A 232 1.45 6.90 14.97
N PRO A 233 1.34 7.47 16.18
CA PRO A 233 0.06 7.90 16.74
C PRO A 233 -0.73 8.75 15.74
N PHE A 234 -2.02 8.44 15.62
CA PHE A 234 -2.90 9.00 14.59
C PHE A 234 -4.15 9.57 15.25
N ASP A 235 -4.50 10.79 14.87
CA ASP A 235 -5.72 11.46 15.29
C ASP A 235 -6.86 11.02 14.37
N MET A 236 -7.82 10.29 14.93
CA MET A 236 -8.95 9.74 14.17
C MET A 236 -9.98 10.81 13.80
N ASP A 237 -10.08 11.89 14.58
CA ASP A 237 -11.05 12.96 14.36
C ASP A 237 -10.55 13.90 13.26
N LEU A 238 -9.25 14.23 13.29
CA LEU A 238 -8.62 15.08 12.28
C LEU A 238 -8.14 14.30 11.06
N GLY A 239 -8.06 12.97 11.12
CA GLY A 239 -7.62 12.13 10.01
C GLY A 239 -6.15 12.33 9.64
N VAL A 240 -5.31 12.75 10.59
CA VAL A 240 -3.89 13.05 10.39
C VAL A 240 -3.02 12.45 11.49
N PRO A 241 -1.71 12.24 11.27
CA PRO A 241 -0.78 11.92 12.35
C PRO A 241 -0.86 12.95 13.47
N GLN A 242 -0.79 12.52 14.73
CA GLN A 242 -0.73 13.45 15.87
C GLN A 242 0.50 14.36 15.71
N ILE A 243 0.32 15.66 15.95
CA ILE A 243 1.40 16.65 15.83
C ILE A 243 2.44 16.41 16.91
N GLU A 244 1.97 16.20 18.13
CA GLU A 244 2.84 15.83 19.24
C GLU A 244 3.34 14.40 19.03
N GLU A 245 4.64 14.19 19.18
CA GLU A 245 5.25 12.85 19.20
C GLU A 245 5.03 12.20 20.59
N THR A 246 3.78 12.18 21.02
CA THR A 246 3.27 11.61 22.27
C THR A 246 2.50 10.33 21.96
N GLY A 247 2.60 9.33 22.84
CA GLY A 247 2.03 7.99 22.61
C GLY A 247 2.99 7.00 21.94
N ASP A 248 2.49 5.78 21.69
CA ASP A 248 3.34 4.67 21.25
C ASP A 248 3.24 4.42 19.75
N LEU A 249 4.35 4.03 19.14
CA LEU A 249 4.33 3.50 17.77
C LEU A 249 3.69 2.12 17.78
N MET A 250 2.87 1.83 16.77
CA MET A 250 2.34 0.49 16.55
C MET A 250 3.18 -0.23 15.49
N VAL A 251 3.65 -1.44 15.81
CA VAL A 251 4.51 -2.23 14.94
C VAL A 251 3.93 -3.61 14.71
N PHE A 252 3.83 -4.03 13.45
CA PHE A 252 3.41 -5.38 13.11
C PHE A 252 3.91 -5.83 11.74
N ASP A 253 4.04 -7.14 11.53
CA ASP A 253 4.29 -7.75 10.23
C ASP A 253 2.98 -8.15 9.52
N ARG A 254 3.05 -8.44 8.22
CA ARG A 254 1.89 -8.86 7.42
C ARG A 254 1.14 -10.06 8.00
N LYS A 255 1.86 -11.00 8.62
CA LYS A 255 1.26 -12.23 9.18
C LYS A 255 0.70 -12.02 10.59
N ARG A 256 0.88 -10.83 11.20
CA ARG A 256 0.60 -10.56 12.61
C ARG A 256 1.29 -11.58 13.53
N SER A 257 2.46 -12.06 13.10
CA SER A 257 3.41 -12.87 13.87
C SER A 257 4.22 -12.02 14.84
N LEU A 258 4.29 -10.71 14.60
CA LEU A 258 4.68 -9.66 15.52
C LEU A 258 3.55 -8.63 15.57
N VAL A 259 3.07 -8.30 16.76
CA VAL A 259 2.26 -7.10 17.00
C VAL A 259 2.66 -6.53 18.36
N CYS A 260 3.23 -5.33 18.36
CA CYS A 260 3.75 -4.70 19.57
C CYS A 260 3.64 -3.18 19.51
N ARG A 261 3.90 -2.54 20.65
CA ARG A 261 4.08 -1.10 20.79
C ARG A 261 5.55 -0.76 21.00
N ILE A 262 5.98 0.39 20.53
CA ILE A 262 7.26 1.00 20.90
C ILE A 262 6.94 2.26 21.69
N ARG A 263 7.33 2.26 22.97
CA ARG A 263 7.11 3.40 23.87
C ARG A 263 8.29 4.36 23.77
N ARG A 264 7.99 5.64 23.82
CA ARG A 264 9.02 6.69 23.74
C ARG A 264 9.95 6.69 24.95
N GLU A 265 9.44 6.35 26.13
CA GLU A 265 10.18 6.37 27.40
C GLU A 265 11.34 5.35 27.47
N ASP A 266 11.23 4.20 26.78
CA ASP A 266 12.27 3.16 26.81
C ASP A 266 13.52 3.54 26.00
N ASP A 267 13.34 4.27 24.90
CA ASP A 267 14.42 4.84 24.09
C ASP A 267 13.90 6.04 23.29
N PRO A 268 13.98 7.26 23.85
CA PRO A 268 13.47 8.45 23.19
C PRO A 268 14.19 8.74 21.87
N GLN A 269 15.49 8.46 21.77
CA GLN A 269 16.25 8.77 20.55
C GLN A 269 15.87 7.81 19.42
N GLY A 270 15.80 6.52 19.70
CA GLY A 270 15.39 5.52 18.72
C GLY A 270 13.96 5.75 18.24
N TYR A 271 13.03 6.03 19.17
CA TYR A 271 11.65 6.38 18.87
C TYR A 271 11.56 7.59 17.92
N LEU A 272 12.21 8.70 18.27
CA LEU A 272 12.15 9.93 17.49
C LEU A 272 12.78 9.76 16.11
N ARG A 273 13.87 8.98 16.04
CA ARG A 273 14.57 8.70 14.77
C ARG A 273 13.66 7.99 13.78
N ILE A 274 12.96 6.93 14.19
CA ILE A 274 12.04 6.21 13.30
C ILE A 274 10.77 7.03 13.00
N SER A 275 10.21 7.74 14.00
CA SER A 275 9.05 8.62 13.83
C SER A 275 9.30 9.68 12.76
N ARG A 276 10.45 10.36 12.81
CA ARG A 276 10.83 11.36 11.80
C ARG A 276 10.97 10.79 10.39
N VAL A 277 11.53 9.58 10.26
CA VAL A 277 11.61 8.89 8.95
C VAL A 277 10.21 8.60 8.43
N ILE A 278 9.29 8.12 9.28
CA ILE A 278 7.90 7.86 8.89
C ILE A 278 7.19 9.16 8.47
N ARG A 279 7.34 10.24 9.24
CA ARG A 279 6.71 11.52 8.93
C ARG A 279 7.23 12.13 7.63
N ALA A 280 8.52 11.99 7.36
CA ALA A 280 9.15 12.57 6.17
C ALA A 280 8.96 11.74 4.89
N LYS A 281 8.95 10.41 5.00
CA LYS A 281 9.01 9.49 3.85
C LYS A 281 7.90 8.44 3.80
N GLY A 282 7.09 8.35 4.84
CA GLY A 282 5.98 7.40 4.95
C GLY A 282 4.70 7.91 4.31
N VAL A 283 3.75 7.00 4.14
CA VAL A 283 2.44 7.29 3.53
C VAL A 283 1.67 8.26 4.41
N GLY A 284 1.42 9.46 3.88
CA GLY A 284 0.73 10.54 4.59
C GLY A 284 1.40 10.92 5.92
N GLY A 285 2.70 10.63 6.07
CA GLY A 285 3.44 10.82 7.32
C GLY A 285 2.96 9.93 8.50
N ALA A 286 2.06 8.97 8.25
CA ALA A 286 1.39 8.18 9.30
C ALA A 286 1.99 6.78 9.49
N LYS A 287 2.50 6.19 8.42
CA LYS A 287 2.98 4.81 8.40
C LYS A 287 4.08 4.60 7.37
N ALA A 288 5.03 3.71 7.66
CA ALA A 288 6.04 3.28 6.70
C ALA A 288 6.38 1.80 6.90
N TYR A 289 7.03 1.21 5.90
CA TYR A 289 7.41 -0.19 5.87
C TYR A 289 8.92 -0.32 5.88
N PHE A 290 9.42 -1.25 6.69
CA PHE A 290 10.85 -1.41 6.92
C PHE A 290 11.25 -2.88 6.94
N SER A 291 12.47 -3.15 6.48
CA SER A 291 13.13 -4.41 6.77
C SER A 291 13.60 -4.40 8.23
N ALA A 292 13.33 -5.47 8.94
CA ALA A 292 13.66 -5.60 10.35
C ALA A 292 14.19 -7.00 10.68
N GLU A 293 15.01 -7.05 11.73
CA GLU A 293 15.54 -8.26 12.32
C GLU A 293 15.12 -8.32 13.78
N MET A 294 14.46 -9.41 14.15
CA MET A 294 14.11 -9.70 15.53
C MET A 294 15.13 -10.69 16.08
N GLU A 295 16.03 -10.17 16.91
CA GLU A 295 17.10 -10.97 17.53
C GLU A 295 16.61 -11.70 18.79
N ARG A 296 15.74 -11.03 19.54
CA ARG A 296 15.07 -11.52 20.75
C ARG A 296 13.71 -10.84 20.88
N THR A 297 12.85 -11.34 21.75
CA THR A 297 11.49 -10.79 21.93
C THR A 297 11.48 -9.33 22.39
N ASP A 298 12.56 -8.86 23.02
CA ASP A 298 12.76 -7.51 23.53
C ASP A 298 13.68 -6.64 22.66
N ARG A 299 14.17 -7.15 21.52
CA ARG A 299 15.17 -6.47 20.69
C ARG A 299 14.83 -6.55 19.20
N LEU A 300 14.20 -5.49 18.71
CA LEU A 300 13.82 -5.31 17.32
C LEU A 300 14.76 -4.32 16.63
N VAL A 301 15.55 -4.79 15.67
CA VAL A 301 16.45 -3.97 14.86
C VAL A 301 15.75 -3.58 13.57
N VAL A 302 15.51 -2.29 13.36
CA VAL A 302 14.79 -1.76 12.19
C VAL A 302 15.74 -0.95 11.31
N LYS A 303 15.80 -1.28 10.02
CA LYS A 303 16.61 -0.54 9.05
C LYS A 303 15.88 0.73 8.60
N VAL A 304 16.23 1.86 9.19
CA VAL A 304 15.56 3.16 8.96
C VAL A 304 16.22 4.02 7.87
N SER A 305 17.37 3.62 7.37
CA SER A 305 18.03 4.25 6.20
C SER A 305 17.24 4.12 4.90
N GLU A 306 16.31 3.17 4.83
CA GLU A 306 15.57 2.81 3.63
C GLU A 306 14.11 2.54 4.01
N VAL A 307 13.18 3.24 3.35
CA VAL A 307 11.74 2.96 3.45
C VAL A 307 11.38 2.07 2.26
N LEU A 308 10.65 0.99 2.54
CA LEU A 308 10.17 0.06 1.52
C LEU A 308 8.86 0.59 0.91
N ALA A 309 8.59 0.21 -0.33
CA ALA A 309 7.32 0.47 -0.99
C ALA A 309 6.14 -0.05 -0.16
N GLU A 310 4.97 0.54 -0.34
CA GLU A 310 3.80 0.20 0.46
C GLU A 310 3.42 -1.26 0.32
N GLN A 311 3.26 -1.90 1.46
CA GLN A 311 2.84 -3.29 1.53
C GLN A 311 1.37 -3.39 1.92
N THR A 312 0.66 -4.39 1.40
CA THR A 312 -0.77 -4.62 1.68
C THR A 312 -0.97 -5.37 3.00
N PHE A 313 -0.68 -4.69 4.12
CA PHE A 313 -0.76 -5.22 5.49
C PHE A 313 -2.15 -5.12 6.10
#